data_AF-A0A938AIT4-F1
#
_entry.id   AF-A0A938AIT4-F1
#
_cell.length_a   1.000
_cell.length_b   1.000
_cell.length_c   1.000
_cell.angle_alpha   90.00
_cell.angle_beta   90.00
_cell.angle_gamma   90.00
#
_symmetry.space_group_name_H-M   'P 1'
#
loop_
_entity.id
_entity.type
_entity.pdbx_description
1 polymer ?
#
loop_
_entity_poly.entity_id
_entity_poly.type
_entity_poly.pdbx_seq_one_letter_code
_entity_poly.pdbx_strand_id
1 'polypeptide(L)'
;MLRAKTLGGKLAFAWLALVIFLALFAPFLPFHDPKQPFLNALGMGPTLRGCFGIESSIIEQEEVFFEDETTSDTAVDAEVTDDTTLEEDITTETYADVTDDTSLDEDTPTETYADVTDDTTTDNTALDESAGGEETTSEEGSFGAGTPHGCHMLGTTPDGYDILSLLANGARISMFVAVFSVGIGGALGGVIGIFAAFRKGFVDRMVVLIFNVILSIPLLVLALAFMAVLAPDAADGGRSSFSSAVVLMGSLALVVIPQLGRIARASAMQWVNRDFVTASRSLGATNRSVLFQRIIPNVVPSMLAVAFLAIGVVIVAEGSLALLGAGIPGGVSWGSMLALYRTELEVRPYLVLMPIAVIALTVISTNKVGDIIRQSLDQRESRI
;
A
#
# COMPACT_ATOMS: atom_id res chain seq x y z
N MET A 1 -30.49 16.49 4.85
CA MET A 1 -30.38 15.04 4.60
C MET A 1 -30.55 14.74 3.13
N LEU A 2 -29.51 14.23 2.46
CA LEU A 2 -29.57 13.78 1.07
C LEU A 2 -30.43 12.52 0.98
N ARG A 3 -31.68 12.65 0.52
CA ARG A 3 -32.59 11.50 0.42
C ARG A 3 -32.21 10.68 -0.81
N ALA A 4 -31.37 9.66 -0.64
CA ALA A 4 -31.07 8.66 -1.65
C ALA A 4 -32.37 7.96 -2.09
N LYS A 5 -32.99 8.47 -3.16
CA LYS A 5 -34.31 8.03 -3.64
C LYS A 5 -34.26 6.64 -4.30
N THR A 6 -33.12 6.25 -4.85
CA THR A 6 -32.91 4.96 -5.51
C THR A 6 -32.35 3.92 -4.54
N LEU A 7 -32.71 2.65 -4.75
CA LEU A 7 -32.19 1.52 -3.97
C LEU A 7 -30.65 1.47 -4.03
N GLY A 8 -30.07 1.60 -5.23
CA GLY A 8 -28.62 1.64 -5.44
C GLY A 8 -27.92 2.79 -4.70
N GLY A 9 -28.56 3.94 -4.53
CA GLY A 9 -28.01 5.04 -3.73
C GLY A 9 -27.92 4.67 -2.25
N LYS A 10 -28.95 4.02 -1.69
CA LYS A 10 -28.93 3.54 -0.30
C LYS A 10 -27.86 2.46 -0.08
N LEU A 11 -27.73 1.52 -1.02
CA LEU A 11 -26.70 0.48 -1.00
C LEU A 11 -25.30 1.07 -1.05
N ALA A 12 -25.05 2.05 -1.93
CA ALA A 12 -23.76 2.75 -2.00
C ALA A 12 -23.40 3.47 -0.69
N PHE A 13 -24.35 4.18 -0.08
CA PHE A 13 -24.12 4.79 1.23
C PHE A 13 -23.89 3.77 2.34
N ALA A 14 -24.62 2.65 2.36
CA ALA A 14 -24.43 1.58 3.33
C ALA A 14 -23.05 0.90 3.17
N TRP A 15 -22.63 0.65 1.93
CA TRP A 15 -21.31 0.09 1.63
C TRP A 15 -20.18 1.02 2.07
N LEU A 16 -20.23 2.31 1.71
CA LEU A 16 -19.20 3.26 2.16
C LEU A 16 -19.22 3.47 3.68
N ALA A 17 -20.39 3.48 4.32
CA ALA A 17 -20.48 3.55 5.78
C ALA A 17 -19.82 2.33 6.43
N LEU A 18 -20.02 1.12 5.88
CA LEU A 18 -19.36 -0.11 6.32
C LEU A 18 -17.84 -0.05 6.10
N VAL A 19 -17.37 0.37 4.91
CA VAL A 19 -15.93 0.48 4.61
C VAL A 19 -15.26 1.55 5.48
N ILE A 20 -15.89 2.70 5.71
CA ILE A 20 -15.39 3.76 6.59
C ILE A 20 -15.38 3.26 8.05
N PHE A 21 -16.41 2.53 8.48
CA PHE A 21 -16.45 1.90 9.80
C PHE A 21 -15.29 0.91 9.97
N LEU A 22 -15.06 0.01 9.01
CA LEU A 22 -13.90 -0.91 9.04
C LEU A 22 -12.58 -0.13 9.06
N ALA A 23 -12.41 0.88 8.20
CA ALA A 23 -11.19 1.69 8.14
C ALA A 23 -10.88 2.44 9.45
N LEU A 24 -11.90 2.94 10.15
CA LEU A 24 -11.74 3.66 11.43
C LEU A 24 -11.59 2.72 12.63
N PHE A 25 -12.33 1.62 12.66
CA PHE A 25 -12.34 0.68 13.78
C PHE A 25 -11.34 -0.47 13.64
N ALA A 26 -10.68 -0.67 12.49
CA ALA A 26 -9.63 -1.69 12.30
C ALA A 26 -8.59 -1.79 13.44
N PRO A 27 -8.11 -0.70 14.07
CA PRO A 27 -7.18 -0.79 15.21
C PRO A 27 -7.80 -1.31 16.51
N PHE A 28 -9.13 -1.24 16.63
CA PHE A 28 -9.91 -1.60 17.82
C PHE A 28 -10.73 -2.89 17.63
N LEU A 29 -10.89 -3.33 16.38
CA LEU A 29 -11.44 -4.62 16.04
C LEU A 29 -10.41 -5.71 16.41
N PRO A 30 -10.86 -6.91 16.81
CA PRO A 30 -9.97 -7.97 17.27
C PRO A 30 -9.20 -8.66 16.12
N PHE A 31 -9.09 -8.00 14.96
CA PHE A 31 -8.33 -8.40 13.77
C PHE A 31 -6.90 -7.86 13.78
N HIS A 32 -6.39 -7.43 14.94
CA HIS A 32 -5.04 -6.87 15.07
C HIS A 32 -3.96 -7.89 14.72
N ASP A 33 -4.22 -9.16 15.02
CA ASP A 33 -3.41 -10.29 14.60
C ASP A 33 -4.10 -10.99 13.41
N PRO A 34 -3.54 -10.91 12.18
CA PRO A 34 -4.12 -11.56 11.01
C PRO A 34 -4.08 -13.09 11.09
N LYS A 35 -3.34 -13.69 12.05
CA LYS A 35 -3.29 -15.14 12.30
C LYS A 35 -4.45 -15.62 13.19
N GLN A 36 -5.21 -14.74 13.83
CA GLN A 36 -6.31 -15.14 14.72
C GLN A 36 -7.61 -15.32 13.94
N PRO A 37 -8.29 -16.50 14.07
CA PRO A 37 -9.55 -16.73 13.37
C PRO A 37 -10.65 -15.74 13.77
N PHE A 38 -11.40 -15.27 12.78
CA PHE A 38 -12.49 -14.30 12.95
C PHE A 38 -13.48 -14.66 14.07
N LEU A 39 -13.88 -15.94 14.20
CA LEU A 39 -14.80 -16.37 15.28
C LEU A 39 -14.14 -16.44 16.66
N ASN A 40 -12.84 -16.76 16.74
CA ASN A 40 -12.09 -16.76 18.00
C ASN A 40 -11.93 -15.32 18.51
N ALA A 41 -11.62 -14.40 17.59
CA ALA A 41 -11.53 -12.96 17.82
C ALA A 41 -12.85 -12.35 18.33
N LEU A 42 -14.01 -12.91 17.97
CA LEU A 42 -15.33 -12.54 18.48
C LEU A 42 -15.72 -13.23 19.81
N GLY A 43 -14.82 -14.00 20.43
CA GLY A 43 -15.05 -14.63 21.74
C GLY A 43 -16.08 -15.77 21.74
N MET A 44 -16.28 -16.44 20.61
CA MET A 44 -17.22 -17.57 20.53
C MET A 44 -16.65 -18.84 21.19
N GLY A 45 -17.54 -19.65 21.75
CA GLY A 45 -17.20 -20.70 22.72
C GLY A 45 -16.39 -21.90 22.19
N PRO A 46 -15.82 -22.72 23.09
CA PRO A 46 -14.81 -23.74 22.77
C PRO A 46 -15.31 -24.90 21.89
N THR A 47 -16.62 -25.07 21.70
CA THR A 47 -17.17 -26.05 20.74
C THR A 47 -16.81 -25.75 19.28
N LEU A 48 -16.33 -24.53 18.97
CA LEU A 48 -15.80 -24.16 17.66
C LEU A 48 -14.26 -24.31 17.56
N ARG A 49 -13.53 -24.62 18.65
CA ARG A 49 -12.08 -24.88 18.59
C ARG A 49 -11.74 -26.15 17.80
N GLY A 50 -12.64 -27.14 17.80
CA GLY A 50 -12.45 -28.39 17.07
C GLY A 50 -12.38 -28.24 15.54
N CYS A 51 -12.72 -27.08 14.98
CA CYS A 51 -12.65 -26.82 13.54
C CYS A 51 -11.23 -26.69 12.96
N PHE A 52 -10.18 -26.74 13.78
CA PHE A 52 -8.79 -26.51 13.35
C PHE A 52 -7.81 -27.68 13.56
N GLY A 53 -8.24 -28.81 14.12
CA GLY A 53 -7.38 -30.00 14.24
C GLY A 53 -6.12 -29.84 15.09
N ILE A 54 -5.93 -28.72 15.79
CA ILE A 54 -4.87 -28.56 16.79
C ILE A 54 -5.33 -29.26 18.07
N GLU A 55 -5.15 -30.59 18.08
CA GLU A 55 -5.04 -31.34 19.32
C GLU A 55 -3.76 -30.86 20.03
N SER A 56 -3.84 -30.67 21.35
CA SER A 56 -2.89 -29.85 22.11
C SER A 56 -1.60 -30.59 22.46
N SER A 57 -0.92 -31.16 21.47
CA SER A 57 0.24 -32.05 21.65
C SER A 57 1.52 -31.63 20.91
N ILE A 58 1.53 -30.47 20.24
CA ILE A 58 2.73 -29.97 19.49
C ILE A 58 3.02 -28.50 19.84
N ILE A 59 2.99 -28.17 21.13
CA ILE A 59 3.61 -26.94 21.67
C ILE A 59 4.66 -27.29 22.75
N GLU A 60 4.59 -28.48 23.37
CA GLU A 60 5.56 -28.92 24.40
C GLU A 60 6.91 -29.42 23.85
N GLN A 61 7.10 -29.61 22.54
CA GLN A 61 8.39 -30.12 22.02
C GLN A 61 9.47 -29.05 21.80
N GLU A 62 9.14 -27.75 21.79
CA GLU A 62 10.15 -26.69 21.62
C GLU A 62 10.76 -26.22 22.97
N GLU A 63 10.08 -26.48 24.11
CA GLU A 63 10.65 -26.20 25.45
C GLU A 63 11.56 -27.33 25.98
N VAL A 64 11.45 -28.57 25.49
CA VAL A 64 12.19 -29.73 26.02
C VAL A 64 13.64 -29.84 25.48
N PHE A 65 14.01 -29.13 24.41
CA PHE A 65 15.37 -29.21 23.84
C PHE A 65 16.42 -28.31 24.53
N PHE A 66 16.04 -27.55 25.58
CA PHE A 66 16.95 -26.60 26.24
C PHE A 66 17.33 -26.95 27.69
N GLU A 67 16.96 -28.14 28.19
CA GLU A 67 17.08 -28.49 29.61
C GLU A 67 17.94 -29.75 29.90
N ASP A 68 18.91 -30.08 29.04
CA ASP A 68 19.87 -31.19 29.28
C ASP A 68 21.32 -30.86 28.88
N GLU A 69 21.87 -29.73 29.38
CA GLU A 69 23.33 -29.56 29.49
C GLU A 69 23.77 -28.61 30.62
N THR A 70 23.37 -28.86 31.87
CA THR A 70 24.07 -28.32 33.06
C THR A 70 24.07 -29.29 34.25
N THR A 71 25.13 -29.24 35.07
CA THR A 71 25.43 -30.07 36.28
C THR A 71 26.10 -31.41 35.94
N SER A 72 27.29 -31.78 36.44
CA SER A 72 28.25 -31.19 37.40
C SER A 72 29.70 -31.30 36.82
N ASP A 73 30.73 -30.58 37.31
CA ASP A 73 31.33 -30.78 38.63
C ASP A 73 31.85 -29.51 39.30
N THR A 74 31.80 -29.52 40.63
CA THR A 74 32.14 -28.40 41.51
C THR A 74 33.51 -28.54 42.17
N ALA A 75 34.22 -27.41 42.20
CA ALA A 75 35.22 -27.02 43.21
C ALA A 75 36.54 -27.81 43.32
N VAL A 76 37.65 -27.08 43.51
CA VAL A 76 38.45 -27.08 44.76
C VAL A 76 39.65 -26.12 44.63
N ASP A 77 39.70 -25.19 45.60
CA ASP A 77 40.84 -24.46 46.20
C ASP A 77 41.80 -23.53 45.41
N ALA A 78 42.46 -22.67 46.19
CA ALA A 78 43.31 -21.57 45.76
C ALA A 78 44.56 -21.44 46.67
N GLU A 79 45.75 -21.37 46.05
CA GLU A 79 47.04 -20.91 46.61
C GLU A 79 47.90 -20.51 45.38
N VAL A 80 48.43 -19.29 45.19
CA VAL A 80 49.39 -18.44 45.95
C VAL A 80 50.87 -18.83 45.73
N THR A 81 51.73 -17.82 45.46
CA THR A 81 53.21 -17.84 45.24
C THR A 81 53.71 -18.60 43.99
N ASP A 82 54.81 -18.28 43.29
CA ASP A 82 55.81 -17.17 43.21
C ASP A 82 56.64 -17.38 41.90
N ASP A 83 57.47 -16.51 41.31
CA ASP A 83 57.90 -15.09 41.42
C ASP A 83 58.67 -14.74 40.08
N THR A 84 59.35 -13.59 39.99
CA THR A 84 60.49 -13.21 39.11
C THR A 84 60.25 -12.40 37.81
N THR A 85 60.00 -11.10 38.04
CA THR A 85 60.89 -9.94 37.73
C THR A 85 61.59 -9.70 36.37
N LEU A 86 61.92 -8.40 36.18
CA LEU A 86 62.80 -7.75 35.19
C LEU A 86 62.19 -7.54 33.79
N GLU A 87 62.43 -6.47 33.03
CA GLU A 87 62.83 -5.05 33.16
C GLU A 87 63.20 -4.60 31.71
N GLU A 88 63.32 -3.30 31.47
CA GLU A 88 64.09 -2.68 30.36
C GLU A 88 63.58 -2.66 28.89
N ASP A 89 63.28 -1.42 28.46
CA ASP A 89 63.98 -0.65 27.40
C ASP A 89 63.72 -0.78 25.87
N ILE A 90 63.21 0.35 25.33
CA ILE A 90 63.88 1.26 24.37
C ILE A 90 64.18 0.81 22.90
N THR A 91 63.27 1.28 22.02
CA THR A 91 63.52 2.00 20.73
C THR A 91 63.93 1.31 19.42
N THR A 92 63.65 2.06 18.32
CA THR A 92 64.33 2.09 17.00
C THR A 92 64.09 0.91 16.02
N GLU A 93 63.91 1.09 14.69
CA GLU A 93 63.69 2.30 13.84
C GLU A 93 63.24 1.92 12.39
N THR A 94 63.04 2.93 11.53
CA THR A 94 63.21 2.93 10.04
C THR A 94 62.01 2.58 9.10
N TYR A 95 61.41 3.65 8.50
CA TYR A 95 61.42 4.07 7.07
C TYR A 95 61.61 3.01 5.93
N ALA A 96 61.16 3.14 4.66
CA ALA A 96 60.57 4.22 3.82
C ALA A 96 59.79 3.52 2.63
N ASP A 97 58.73 4.02 1.99
CA ASP A 97 58.50 5.22 1.11
C ASP A 97 58.71 4.97 -0.42
N VAL A 98 58.05 5.82 -1.24
CA VAL A 98 58.24 6.12 -2.69
C VAL A 98 57.37 5.39 -3.76
N THR A 99 56.29 6.08 -4.16
CA THR A 99 55.71 6.40 -5.51
C THR A 99 56.22 5.65 -6.78
N ASP A 100 55.43 5.43 -7.85
CA ASP A 100 54.95 6.49 -8.78
C ASP A 100 53.83 6.05 -9.79
N ASP A 101 53.49 6.95 -10.72
CA ASP A 101 52.24 7.14 -11.51
C ASP A 101 52.13 6.41 -12.90
N THR A 102 51.01 6.65 -13.61
CA THR A 102 50.75 6.61 -15.09
C THR A 102 50.05 5.42 -15.79
N SER A 103 48.73 5.59 -16.01
CA SER A 103 48.05 5.75 -17.33
C SER A 103 47.84 4.63 -18.39
N LEU A 104 46.64 4.70 -19.01
CA LEU A 104 46.20 4.29 -20.38
C LEU A 104 45.68 2.86 -20.71
N ASP A 105 44.41 2.87 -21.15
CA ASP A 105 43.81 2.30 -22.39
C ASP A 105 43.51 0.79 -22.64
N GLU A 106 42.31 0.65 -23.27
CA GLU A 106 41.82 -0.33 -24.27
C GLU A 106 41.35 -1.79 -23.93
N ASP A 107 40.23 -2.10 -24.60
CA ASP A 107 39.75 -3.37 -25.18
C ASP A 107 39.22 -4.60 -24.37
N THR A 108 37.89 -4.76 -24.47
CA THR A 108 37.13 -6.02 -24.68
C THR A 108 37.59 -6.77 -25.97
N PRO A 109 37.32 -8.07 -26.26
CA PRO A 109 36.04 -8.79 -25.98
C PRO A 109 36.01 -10.37 -25.91
N THR A 110 34.82 -10.93 -25.65
CA THR A 110 34.20 -12.22 -26.14
C THR A 110 34.86 -13.63 -26.07
N GLU A 111 33.97 -14.64 -25.89
CA GLU A 111 34.01 -16.03 -26.49
C GLU A 111 35.12 -17.01 -25.96
N THR A 112 35.05 -18.35 -25.96
CA THR A 112 33.99 -19.38 -26.16
C THR A 112 34.54 -20.80 -25.82
N TYR A 113 33.67 -21.74 -25.38
CA TYR A 113 33.85 -23.23 -25.30
C TYR A 113 35.04 -23.90 -24.57
N ALA A 114 34.74 -24.96 -23.81
CA ALA A 114 35.34 -26.29 -24.01
C ALA A 114 34.54 -27.41 -23.30
N ASP A 115 34.31 -28.51 -24.01
CA ASP A 115 33.73 -29.78 -23.55
C ASP A 115 34.85 -30.82 -23.36
N VAL A 116 34.88 -31.54 -22.23
CA VAL A 116 35.69 -32.76 -22.06
C VAL A 116 34.94 -33.73 -21.13
N THR A 117 34.56 -34.87 -21.69
CA THR A 117 34.08 -36.07 -20.99
C THR A 117 35.19 -36.79 -20.24
N ASP A 118 34.89 -37.41 -19.10
CA ASP A 118 35.61 -38.63 -18.68
C ASP A 118 34.64 -39.63 -18.02
N ASP A 119 34.84 -40.92 -18.31
CA ASP A 119 33.99 -42.06 -17.91
C ASP A 119 34.81 -43.02 -17.05
N THR A 120 34.35 -43.28 -15.83
CA THR A 120 34.84 -44.41 -15.02
C THR A 120 33.68 -45.17 -14.36
N THR A 121 33.03 -45.98 -15.17
CA THR A 121 32.23 -47.12 -14.69
C THR A 121 33.04 -48.00 -13.74
N THR A 122 32.51 -48.29 -12.54
CA THR A 122 32.85 -49.52 -11.82
C THR A 122 31.58 -50.23 -11.36
N ASP A 123 31.54 -51.53 -11.66
CA ASP A 123 30.42 -52.44 -11.48
C ASP A 123 30.31 -52.96 -10.03
N ASN A 124 29.09 -53.21 -9.56
CA ASN A 124 28.76 -54.44 -8.83
C ASN A 124 27.25 -54.66 -8.71
N THR A 125 26.83 -55.89 -8.98
CA THR A 125 25.44 -56.32 -9.17
C THR A 125 24.69 -56.67 -7.88
N ALA A 126 23.40 -56.33 -7.88
CA ALA A 126 22.23 -57.03 -7.32
C ALA A 126 22.41 -58.06 -6.16
N LEU A 127 21.59 -57.90 -5.11
CA LEU A 127 20.53 -58.84 -4.68
C LEU A 127 20.03 -58.49 -3.26
N ASP A 128 18.87 -57.84 -3.15
CA ASP A 128 17.76 -58.39 -2.34
C ASP A 128 16.41 -57.81 -2.80
N GLU A 129 15.35 -58.56 -2.59
CA GLU A 129 13.96 -58.25 -2.98
C GLU A 129 13.12 -57.99 -1.72
N SER A 130 11.90 -57.45 -1.87
CA SER A 130 10.91 -57.28 -0.79
C SER A 130 11.21 -56.24 0.31
N ALA A 131 10.81 -54.99 0.03
CA ALA A 131 9.87 -54.29 0.91
C ALA A 131 9.03 -53.31 0.09
N GLY A 132 7.75 -53.63 -0.12
CA GLY A 132 6.77 -52.69 -0.66
C GLY A 132 6.40 -51.66 0.41
N GLY A 133 7.21 -50.61 0.55
CA GLY A 133 6.75 -49.38 1.17
C GLY A 133 5.90 -48.63 0.15
N GLU A 134 4.63 -48.39 0.47
CA GLU A 134 3.92 -47.28 -0.17
C GLU A 134 4.72 -46.02 0.14
N GLU A 135 5.33 -45.44 -0.90
CA GLU A 135 5.89 -44.10 -0.83
C GLU A 135 4.71 -43.14 -0.71
N THR A 136 4.14 -43.07 0.50
CA THR A 136 3.28 -41.97 0.89
C THR A 136 4.15 -40.75 0.77
N THR A 137 4.02 -40.06 -0.36
CA THR A 137 4.33 -38.64 -0.47
C THR A 137 3.53 -37.99 0.65
N SER A 138 4.19 -37.79 1.79
CA SER A 138 3.71 -36.92 2.84
C SER A 138 3.52 -35.59 2.16
N GLU A 139 2.28 -35.27 1.81
CA GLU A 139 1.89 -33.90 1.56
C GLU A 139 2.30 -33.15 2.83
N GLU A 140 3.40 -32.40 2.76
CA GLU A 140 3.72 -31.40 3.77
C GLU A 140 2.51 -30.50 3.84
N GLY A 141 1.68 -30.74 4.87
CA GLY A 141 0.33 -30.23 4.90
C GLY A 141 0.37 -28.72 4.69
N SER A 142 -0.33 -28.22 3.68
CA SER A 142 -0.44 -26.78 3.45
C SER A 142 -1.28 -26.17 4.59
N PHE A 143 -0.64 -25.94 5.73
CA PHE A 143 -1.25 -25.54 7.01
C PHE A 143 -2.02 -24.22 6.90
N GLY A 144 -1.84 -23.45 5.82
CA GLY A 144 -2.45 -22.14 5.65
C GLY A 144 -3.77 -22.10 4.88
N ALA A 145 -3.90 -22.76 3.72
CA ALA A 145 -4.94 -22.41 2.73
C ALA A 145 -6.21 -23.28 2.80
N GLY A 146 -7.19 -22.86 3.61
CA GLY A 146 -8.52 -23.47 3.68
C GLY A 146 -9.56 -22.72 2.83
N THR A 147 -10.36 -23.48 2.06
CA THR A 147 -11.61 -22.99 1.43
C THR A 147 -12.60 -22.47 2.48
N PRO A 148 -13.53 -21.54 2.17
CA PRO A 148 -14.46 -20.96 3.14
C PRO A 148 -15.13 -21.99 4.09
N HIS A 149 -14.87 -21.84 5.38
CA HIS A 149 -15.37 -22.71 6.45
C HIS A 149 -15.91 -21.88 7.61
N GLY A 150 -16.66 -22.49 8.54
CA GLY A 150 -17.41 -21.75 9.57
C GLY A 150 -16.58 -20.71 10.35
N CYS A 151 -15.32 -21.02 10.65
CA CYS A 151 -14.42 -20.13 11.38
C CYS A 151 -13.70 -19.07 10.52
N HIS A 152 -13.59 -19.28 9.20
CA HIS A 152 -13.00 -18.37 8.22
C HIS A 152 -13.96 -18.21 7.04
N MET A 153 -14.89 -17.26 7.18
CA MET A 153 -16.03 -17.11 6.27
C MET A 153 -15.65 -16.78 4.81
N LEU A 154 -14.43 -16.29 4.56
CA LEU A 154 -13.87 -16.07 3.23
C LEU A 154 -12.69 -17.00 2.89
N GLY A 155 -12.35 -17.93 3.78
CA GLY A 155 -11.15 -18.78 3.70
C GLY A 155 -9.88 -18.07 4.19
N THR A 156 -8.75 -18.77 4.06
CA THR A 156 -7.43 -18.32 4.52
C THR A 156 -6.39 -18.26 3.39
N THR A 157 -5.32 -17.48 3.61
CA THR A 157 -4.17 -17.33 2.70
C THR A 157 -3.21 -18.52 2.80
N PRO A 158 -2.25 -18.68 1.88
CA PRO A 158 -1.24 -19.75 1.95
C PRO A 158 -0.43 -19.74 3.26
N ASP A 159 -0.31 -18.56 3.88
CA ASP A 159 0.41 -18.28 5.12
C ASP A 159 -0.47 -18.43 6.38
N GLY A 160 -1.73 -18.85 6.23
CA GLY A 160 -2.67 -19.06 7.33
C GLY A 160 -3.40 -17.80 7.83
N TYR A 161 -3.34 -16.68 7.11
CA TYR A 161 -4.03 -15.46 7.50
C TYR A 161 -5.52 -15.48 7.09
N ASP A 162 -6.40 -14.90 7.92
CA ASP A 162 -7.84 -14.75 7.59
C ASP A 162 -8.08 -13.64 6.55
N ILE A 163 -8.69 -14.00 5.42
CA ILE A 163 -8.92 -13.08 4.30
C ILE A 163 -9.89 -11.96 4.69
N LEU A 164 -10.86 -12.22 5.57
CA LEU A 164 -11.81 -11.20 6.03
C LEU A 164 -11.08 -10.13 6.86
N SER A 165 -10.25 -10.55 7.80
CA SER A 165 -9.38 -9.70 8.61
C SER A 165 -8.40 -8.88 7.75
N LEU A 166 -7.79 -9.49 6.73
CA LEU A 166 -6.94 -8.79 5.76
C LEU A 166 -7.70 -7.71 4.97
N LEU A 167 -8.91 -8.00 4.47
CA LEU A 167 -9.74 -7.04 3.76
C LEU A 167 -10.18 -5.87 4.65
N ALA A 168 -10.50 -6.15 5.93
CA ALA A 168 -10.86 -5.14 6.92
C ALA A 168 -9.69 -4.21 7.26
N ASN A 169 -8.49 -4.76 7.47
CA ASN A 169 -7.28 -3.97 7.69
C ASN A 169 -6.85 -3.20 6.43
N GLY A 170 -6.95 -3.85 5.26
CA GLY A 170 -6.72 -3.25 3.94
C GLY A 170 -7.58 -2.02 3.66
N ALA A 171 -8.83 -2.02 4.16
CA ALA A 171 -9.74 -0.89 4.05
C ALA A 171 -9.18 0.38 4.69
N ARG A 172 -8.46 0.26 5.82
CA ARG A 172 -7.83 1.39 6.51
C ARG A 172 -6.79 2.07 5.64
N ILE A 173 -5.85 1.30 5.09
CA ILE A 173 -4.74 1.86 4.31
C ILE A 173 -5.25 2.41 2.97
N SER A 174 -6.01 1.64 2.19
CA SER A 174 -6.50 2.09 0.87
C SER A 174 -7.45 3.29 0.98
N MET A 175 -8.34 3.37 1.99
CA MET A 175 -9.15 4.59 2.19
C MET A 175 -8.31 5.78 2.66
N PHE A 176 -7.34 5.58 3.56
CA PHE A 176 -6.49 6.67 4.04
C PHE A 176 -5.72 7.31 2.87
N VAL A 177 -5.02 6.49 2.06
CA VAL A 177 -4.29 6.95 0.87
C VAL A 177 -5.22 7.72 -0.07
N ALA A 178 -6.35 7.12 -0.47
CA ALA A 178 -7.22 7.72 -1.46
C ALA A 178 -7.88 9.02 -0.99
N VAL A 179 -8.35 9.07 0.26
CA VAL A 179 -8.98 10.28 0.82
C VAL A 179 -7.95 11.40 1.03
N PHE A 180 -6.73 11.09 1.52
CA PHE A 180 -5.69 12.11 1.71
C PHE A 180 -5.15 12.65 0.38
N SER A 181 -4.84 11.79 -0.59
CA SER A 181 -4.36 12.22 -1.91
C SER A 181 -5.40 13.07 -2.64
N VAL A 182 -6.69 12.69 -2.60
CA VAL A 182 -7.76 13.49 -3.20
C VAL A 182 -8.02 14.78 -2.41
N GLY A 183 -7.94 14.74 -1.09
CA GLY A 183 -8.09 15.92 -0.24
C GLY A 183 -7.02 16.97 -0.51
N ILE A 184 -5.74 16.57 -0.50
CA ILE A 184 -4.59 17.45 -0.75
C ILE A 184 -4.58 17.92 -2.20
N GLY A 185 -4.66 17.00 -3.17
CA GLY A 185 -4.65 17.33 -4.59
C GLY A 185 -5.86 18.17 -5.00
N GLY A 186 -7.03 17.89 -4.43
CA GLY A 186 -8.25 18.67 -4.61
C GLY A 186 -8.19 20.06 -4.00
N ALA A 187 -7.64 20.22 -2.81
CA ALA A 187 -7.46 21.53 -2.18
C ALA A 187 -6.47 22.39 -2.98
N LEU A 188 -5.30 21.86 -3.32
CA LEU A 188 -4.27 22.57 -4.09
C LEU A 188 -4.77 22.91 -5.51
N GLY A 189 -5.28 21.91 -6.23
CA GLY A 189 -5.88 22.10 -7.56
C GLY A 189 -7.02 23.11 -7.54
N GLY A 190 -7.90 23.03 -6.52
CA GLY A 190 -8.99 23.96 -6.29
C GLY A 190 -8.55 25.40 -6.14
N VAL A 191 -7.61 25.66 -5.24
CA VAL A 191 -7.05 27.00 -5.00
C VAL A 191 -6.41 27.55 -6.28
N ILE A 192 -5.59 26.74 -6.97
CA ILE A 192 -4.93 27.14 -8.22
C ILE A 192 -5.97 27.45 -9.31
N GLY A 193 -6.96 26.58 -9.51
CA GLY A 193 -8.00 26.72 -10.54
C GLY A 193 -8.95 27.90 -10.32
N ILE A 194 -9.39 28.12 -9.07
CA ILE A 194 -10.23 29.27 -8.70
C ILE A 194 -9.44 30.57 -8.86
N PHE A 195 -8.16 30.60 -8.46
CA PHE A 195 -7.32 31.79 -8.58
C PHE A 195 -7.01 32.15 -10.04
N ALA A 196 -6.76 31.14 -10.89
CA ALA A 196 -6.62 31.30 -12.34
C ALA A 196 -7.87 31.92 -12.97
N ALA A 197 -9.06 31.35 -12.69
CA ALA A 197 -10.35 31.87 -13.16
C ALA A 197 -10.63 33.30 -12.68
N PHE A 198 -10.21 33.65 -11.45
CA PHE A 198 -10.42 34.98 -10.89
C PHE A 198 -9.53 36.05 -11.54
N ARG A 199 -8.24 35.76 -11.78
CA ARG A 199 -7.32 36.71 -12.41
C ARG A 199 -7.53 36.86 -13.92
N LYS A 200 -7.95 35.80 -14.61
CA LYS A 200 -8.07 35.73 -16.08
C LYS A 200 -6.73 36.04 -16.79
N GLY A 201 -6.76 36.14 -18.13
CA GLY A 201 -5.63 36.64 -18.92
C GLY A 201 -4.42 35.69 -18.97
N PHE A 202 -3.21 36.21 -18.73
CA PHE A 202 -1.97 35.43 -18.86
C PHE A 202 -1.82 34.34 -17.80
N VAL A 203 -2.10 34.63 -16.53
CA VAL A 203 -2.01 33.66 -15.43
C VAL A 203 -2.92 32.45 -15.69
N ASP A 204 -4.14 32.72 -16.16
CA ASP A 204 -5.11 31.68 -16.51
C ASP A 204 -4.63 30.78 -17.65
N ARG A 205 -4.03 31.36 -18.70
CA ARG A 205 -3.43 30.61 -19.81
C ARG A 205 -2.25 29.74 -19.36
N MET A 206 -1.39 30.25 -18.47
CA MET A 206 -0.25 29.48 -17.94
C MET A 206 -0.70 28.31 -17.06
N VAL A 207 -1.69 28.51 -16.18
CA VAL A 207 -2.23 27.42 -15.34
C VAL A 207 -2.88 26.33 -16.19
N VAL A 208 -3.67 26.70 -17.21
CA VAL A 208 -4.24 25.72 -18.15
C VAL A 208 -3.17 24.98 -18.94
N LEU A 209 -2.10 25.67 -19.36
CA LEU A 209 -0.97 25.03 -20.04
C LEU A 209 -0.30 23.99 -19.14
N ILE A 210 0.02 24.34 -17.89
CA ILE A 210 0.61 23.42 -16.91
C ILE A 210 -0.31 22.21 -16.68
N PHE A 211 -1.61 22.43 -16.49
CA PHE A 211 -2.57 21.33 -16.33
C PHE A 211 -2.65 20.42 -17.56
N ASN A 212 -2.55 20.98 -18.78
CA ASN A 212 -2.55 20.19 -20.01
C ASN A 212 -1.26 19.38 -20.19
N VAL A 213 -0.10 19.92 -19.80
CA VAL A 213 1.19 19.19 -19.83
C VAL A 213 1.19 18.03 -18.84
N ILE A 214 0.71 18.24 -17.61
CA ILE A 214 0.61 17.15 -16.62
C ILE A 214 -0.37 16.06 -17.12
N LEU A 215 -1.51 16.46 -17.68
CA LEU A 215 -2.53 15.52 -18.18
C LEU A 215 -2.19 14.88 -19.54
N SER A 216 -1.14 15.30 -20.25
CA SER A 216 -0.66 14.59 -21.45
C SER A 216 0.20 13.36 -21.10
N ILE A 217 0.72 13.28 -19.88
CA ILE A 217 1.44 12.10 -19.39
C ILE A 217 0.40 11.09 -18.85
N PRO A 218 0.46 9.80 -19.24
CA PRO A 218 -0.45 8.79 -18.72
C PRO A 218 -0.40 8.69 -17.19
N LEU A 219 -1.57 8.59 -16.56
CA LEU A 219 -1.78 8.54 -15.10
C LEU A 219 -0.74 7.73 -14.34
N LEU A 220 -0.63 6.43 -14.67
CA LEU A 220 0.24 5.49 -13.95
C LEU A 220 1.72 5.77 -14.21
N VAL A 221 2.07 6.19 -15.44
CA VAL A 221 3.45 6.54 -15.81
C VAL A 221 3.92 7.77 -15.05
N LEU A 222 3.06 8.80 -14.91
CA LEU A 222 3.38 9.99 -14.12
C LEU A 222 3.58 9.65 -12.64
N ALA A 223 2.68 8.86 -12.06
CA ALA A 223 2.78 8.49 -10.65
C ALA A 223 4.00 7.61 -10.37
N LEU A 224 4.29 6.62 -11.23
CA LEU A 224 5.46 5.75 -11.12
C LEU A 224 6.77 6.53 -11.32
N ALA A 225 6.84 7.46 -12.26
CA ALA A 225 8.00 8.33 -12.44
C ALA A 225 8.24 9.23 -11.21
N PHE A 226 7.17 9.74 -10.59
CA PHE A 226 7.28 10.49 -9.33
C PHE A 226 7.78 9.60 -8.17
N MET A 227 7.28 8.37 -8.05
CA MET A 227 7.77 7.40 -7.07
C MET A 227 9.26 7.10 -7.28
N ALA A 228 9.68 6.80 -8.51
CA ALA A 228 11.07 6.47 -8.82
C ALA A 228 12.07 7.62 -8.53
N VAL A 229 11.64 8.88 -8.69
CA VAL A 229 12.51 10.05 -8.43
C VAL A 229 12.53 10.46 -6.95
N LEU A 230 11.41 10.33 -6.23
CA LEU A 230 11.27 10.83 -4.85
C LEU A 230 11.39 9.76 -3.77
N ALA A 231 11.35 8.48 -4.13
CA ALA A 231 11.56 7.36 -3.22
C ALA A 231 12.53 6.32 -3.84
N PRO A 232 13.77 6.68 -4.18
CA PRO A 232 14.76 5.73 -4.69
C PRO A 232 14.97 4.56 -3.71
N ASP A 233 15.09 4.85 -2.42
CA ASP A 233 15.34 3.86 -1.36
C ASP A 233 14.18 2.87 -1.14
N ALA A 234 12.99 3.15 -1.71
CA ALA A 234 11.86 2.21 -1.68
C ALA A 234 12.05 1.01 -2.63
N ALA A 235 12.94 1.13 -3.63
CA ALA A 235 13.32 0.00 -4.49
C ALA A 235 14.32 -0.93 -3.79
N ASP A 236 15.25 -0.37 -3.01
CA ASP A 236 16.37 -1.10 -2.40
C ASP A 236 16.11 -1.53 -0.94
N GLY A 237 14.85 -1.46 -0.47
CA GLY A 237 14.45 -1.87 0.89
C GLY A 237 14.96 -0.96 2.02
N GLY A 238 15.54 0.20 1.67
CA GLY A 238 16.25 1.08 2.59
C GLY A 238 15.35 2.11 3.30
N ARG A 239 15.02 1.86 4.57
CA ARG A 239 14.59 2.85 5.58
C ARG A 239 13.28 3.64 5.34
N SER A 240 12.37 3.49 6.31
CA SER A 240 11.18 4.31 6.59
C SER A 240 9.96 4.15 5.66
N SER A 241 9.10 3.17 5.99
CA SER A 241 7.76 2.97 5.37
C SER A 241 6.90 4.24 5.34
N PHE A 242 7.05 5.14 6.33
CA PHE A 242 6.36 6.43 6.36
C PHE A 242 6.72 7.34 5.17
N SER A 243 8.00 7.36 4.74
CA SER A 243 8.46 8.19 3.62
C SER A 243 7.87 7.70 2.30
N SER A 244 7.93 6.38 2.05
CA SER A 244 7.33 5.76 0.86
C SER A 244 5.82 6.00 0.77
N ALA A 245 5.10 5.89 1.89
CA ALA A 245 3.66 6.16 1.93
C ALA A 245 3.33 7.64 1.63
N VAL A 246 4.13 8.59 2.14
CA VAL A 246 3.97 10.03 1.85
C VAL A 246 4.29 10.34 0.38
N VAL A 247 5.34 9.74 -0.21
CA VAL A 247 5.67 9.92 -1.62
C VAL A 247 4.58 9.32 -2.52
N LEU A 248 4.04 8.14 -2.20
CA LEU A 248 2.89 7.56 -2.89
C LEU A 248 1.68 8.50 -2.85
N MET A 249 1.31 8.97 -1.65
CA MET A 249 0.20 9.91 -1.50
C MET A 249 0.43 11.22 -2.28
N GLY A 250 1.67 11.72 -2.32
CA GLY A 250 2.08 12.89 -3.07
C GLY A 250 2.00 12.70 -4.59
N SER A 251 2.44 11.56 -5.11
CA SER A 251 2.35 11.21 -6.53
C SER A 251 0.89 11.12 -7.01
N LEU A 252 0.02 10.52 -6.19
CA LEU A 252 -1.42 10.43 -6.43
C LEU A 252 -2.12 11.79 -6.25
N ALA A 253 -1.66 12.64 -5.33
CA ALA A 253 -2.17 14.01 -5.19
C ALA A 253 -1.79 14.87 -6.41
N LEU A 254 -0.57 14.76 -6.93
CA LEU A 254 -0.09 15.49 -8.12
C LEU A 254 -0.99 15.25 -9.34
N VAL A 255 -1.39 14.00 -9.55
CA VAL A 255 -2.36 13.58 -10.57
C VAL A 255 -3.70 14.28 -10.41
N VAL A 256 -4.19 14.41 -9.18
CA VAL A 256 -5.52 14.95 -8.88
C VAL A 256 -5.57 16.49 -9.02
N ILE A 257 -4.45 17.19 -8.78
CA ILE A 257 -4.34 18.66 -8.90
C ILE A 257 -4.92 19.21 -10.23
N PRO A 258 -4.47 18.78 -11.42
CA PRO A 258 -4.99 19.31 -12.68
C PRO A 258 -6.43 18.83 -12.97
N GLN A 259 -6.84 17.66 -12.46
CA GLN A 259 -8.21 17.14 -12.64
C GLN A 259 -9.22 18.02 -11.89
N LEU A 260 -9.08 18.13 -10.56
CA LEU A 260 -9.98 18.94 -9.74
C LEU A 260 -9.76 20.44 -9.96
N GLY A 261 -8.54 20.88 -10.29
CA GLY A 261 -8.26 22.28 -10.63
C GLY A 261 -8.94 22.75 -11.92
N ARG A 262 -9.06 21.91 -12.95
CA ARG A 262 -9.84 22.22 -14.15
C ARG A 262 -11.33 22.37 -13.86
N ILE A 263 -11.89 21.50 -13.00
CA ILE A 263 -13.30 21.58 -12.57
C ILE A 263 -13.54 22.85 -11.74
N ALA A 264 -12.68 23.11 -10.75
CA ALA A 264 -12.74 24.30 -9.90
C ALA A 264 -12.66 25.59 -10.72
N ARG A 265 -11.76 25.65 -11.70
CA ARG A 265 -11.63 26.75 -12.68
C ARG A 265 -12.91 26.92 -13.50
N ALA A 266 -13.45 25.83 -14.07
CA ALA A 266 -14.64 25.87 -14.91
C ALA A 266 -15.87 26.38 -14.15
N SER A 267 -16.10 25.86 -12.93
CA SER A 267 -17.15 26.35 -12.03
C SER A 267 -16.92 27.81 -11.63
N ALA A 268 -15.71 28.19 -11.23
CA ALA A 268 -15.38 29.57 -10.86
C ALA A 268 -15.64 30.57 -12.00
N MET A 269 -15.39 30.20 -13.25
CA MET A 269 -15.67 31.05 -14.41
C MET A 269 -17.16 31.36 -14.59
N GLN A 270 -18.05 30.41 -14.28
CA GLN A 270 -19.50 30.62 -14.34
C GLN A 270 -19.96 31.68 -13.33
N TRP A 271 -19.34 31.71 -12.14
CA TRP A 271 -19.65 32.69 -11.09
C TRP A 271 -18.99 34.05 -11.33
N VAL A 272 -17.71 34.08 -11.76
CA VAL A 272 -16.95 35.32 -12.01
C VAL A 272 -17.55 36.18 -13.13
N ASN A 273 -18.31 35.58 -14.05
CA ASN A 273 -18.93 36.27 -15.19
C ASN A 273 -20.38 36.73 -14.94
N ARG A 274 -20.95 36.53 -13.75
CA ARG A 274 -22.36 36.88 -13.45
C ARG A 274 -22.51 38.33 -12.99
N ASP A 275 -23.62 38.97 -13.36
CA ASP A 275 -23.91 40.39 -13.07
C ASP A 275 -23.90 40.74 -11.58
N PHE A 276 -24.28 39.80 -10.70
CA PHE A 276 -24.23 40.03 -9.26
C PHE A 276 -22.78 40.30 -8.77
N VAL A 277 -21.76 39.73 -9.41
CA VAL A 277 -20.35 40.04 -9.09
C VAL A 277 -20.03 41.47 -9.46
N THR A 278 -20.42 41.90 -10.67
CA THR A 278 -20.26 43.28 -11.15
C THR A 278 -20.97 44.28 -10.25
N ALA A 279 -22.26 44.09 -9.98
CA ALA A 279 -23.05 44.92 -9.07
C ALA A 279 -22.42 44.98 -7.67
N SER A 280 -21.93 43.85 -7.15
CA SER A 280 -21.30 43.80 -5.83
C SER A 280 -19.94 44.52 -5.76
N ARG A 281 -19.22 44.63 -6.88
CA ARG A 281 -18.01 45.47 -6.99
C ARG A 281 -18.37 46.95 -7.04
N SER A 282 -19.45 47.32 -7.74
CA SER A 282 -19.98 48.69 -7.73
C SER A 282 -20.44 49.15 -6.34
N LEU A 283 -20.85 48.21 -5.47
CA LEU A 283 -21.14 48.45 -4.04
C LEU A 283 -19.87 48.46 -3.14
N GLY A 284 -18.67 48.54 -3.73
CA GLY A 284 -17.40 48.69 -2.99
C GLY A 284 -16.79 47.41 -2.42
N ALA A 285 -17.30 46.22 -2.77
CA ALA A 285 -16.74 44.97 -2.25
C ALA A 285 -15.33 44.69 -2.78
N THR A 286 -14.40 44.41 -1.87
CA THR A 286 -13.00 44.11 -2.22
C THR A 286 -12.87 42.79 -2.99
N ASN A 287 -11.83 42.68 -3.82
CA ASN A 287 -11.54 41.45 -4.56
C ASN A 287 -11.40 40.20 -3.66
N ARG A 288 -10.87 40.35 -2.42
CA ARG A 288 -10.81 39.26 -1.44
C ARG A 288 -12.19 38.87 -0.91
N SER A 289 -13.04 39.83 -0.57
CA SER A 289 -14.44 39.58 -0.17
C SER A 289 -15.21 38.84 -1.28
N VAL A 290 -15.14 39.31 -2.53
CA VAL A 290 -15.76 38.63 -3.69
C VAL A 290 -15.28 37.18 -3.80
N LEU A 291 -13.98 36.93 -3.69
CA LEU A 291 -13.41 35.59 -3.82
C LEU A 291 -13.87 34.63 -2.72
N PHE A 292 -13.67 35.00 -1.46
CA PHE A 292 -13.92 34.12 -0.31
C PHE A 292 -15.39 34.02 0.09
N GLN A 293 -16.20 35.06 -0.12
CA GLN A 293 -17.61 35.07 0.32
C GLN A 293 -18.59 34.74 -0.82
N ARG A 294 -18.22 34.88 -2.09
CA ARG A 294 -19.14 34.70 -3.23
C ARG A 294 -18.72 33.64 -4.24
N ILE A 295 -17.43 33.42 -4.46
CA ILE A 295 -16.95 32.44 -5.45
C ILE A 295 -16.68 31.08 -4.78
N ILE A 296 -15.74 31.04 -3.82
CA ILE A 296 -15.31 29.78 -3.17
C ILE A 296 -16.50 28.96 -2.61
N PRO A 297 -17.46 29.54 -1.86
CA PRO A 297 -18.58 28.78 -1.29
C PRO A 297 -19.53 28.15 -2.33
N ASN A 298 -19.54 28.66 -3.57
CA ASN A 298 -20.35 28.12 -4.66
C ASN A 298 -19.58 27.14 -5.56
N VAL A 299 -18.24 27.19 -5.56
CA VAL A 299 -17.38 26.25 -6.29
C VAL A 299 -17.12 24.96 -5.50
N VAL A 300 -16.91 25.08 -4.18
CA VAL A 300 -16.62 23.93 -3.28
C VAL A 300 -17.62 22.77 -3.43
N PRO A 301 -18.94 22.97 -3.52
CA PRO A 301 -19.87 21.85 -3.68
C PRO A 301 -19.67 21.10 -5.01
N SER A 302 -19.45 21.80 -6.12
CA SER A 302 -19.18 21.20 -7.43
C SER A 302 -17.88 20.39 -7.41
N MET A 303 -16.84 20.92 -6.76
CA MET A 303 -15.59 20.19 -6.53
C MET A 303 -15.79 18.92 -5.69
N LEU A 304 -16.54 19.01 -4.58
CA LEU A 304 -16.77 17.86 -3.69
C LEU A 304 -17.44 16.70 -4.44
N ALA A 305 -18.42 16.98 -5.30
CA ALA A 305 -19.07 15.96 -6.11
C ALA A 305 -18.07 15.17 -6.98
N VAL A 306 -17.11 15.87 -7.62
CA VAL A 306 -16.07 15.23 -8.45
C VAL A 306 -14.96 14.59 -7.59
N ALA A 307 -14.66 15.13 -6.41
CA ALA A 307 -13.68 14.55 -5.49
C ALA A 307 -14.10 13.13 -5.04
N PHE A 308 -15.40 12.88 -4.81
CA PHE A 308 -15.88 11.52 -4.54
C PHE A 308 -15.62 10.55 -5.71
N LEU A 309 -15.76 10.99 -6.97
CA LEU A 309 -15.39 10.19 -8.14
C LEU A 309 -13.88 9.92 -8.16
N ALA A 310 -13.07 10.95 -7.88
CA ALA A 310 -11.61 10.85 -7.87
C ALA A 310 -11.09 9.86 -6.81
N ILE A 311 -11.75 9.71 -5.65
CA ILE A 311 -11.38 8.69 -4.66
C ILE A 311 -11.41 7.29 -5.27
N GLY A 312 -12.43 6.96 -6.07
CA GLY A 312 -12.49 5.67 -6.77
C GLY A 312 -11.33 5.46 -7.74
N VAL A 313 -10.98 6.49 -8.52
CA VAL A 313 -9.83 6.45 -9.46
C VAL A 313 -8.51 6.28 -8.70
N VAL A 314 -8.34 6.94 -7.56
CA VAL A 314 -7.10 6.86 -6.76
C VAL A 314 -6.95 5.50 -6.07
N ILE A 315 -8.03 4.86 -5.61
CA ILE A 315 -7.97 3.47 -5.09
C ILE A 315 -7.47 2.50 -6.18
N VAL A 316 -8.00 2.63 -7.41
CA VAL A 316 -7.56 1.78 -8.54
C VAL A 316 -6.12 2.09 -8.94
N ALA A 317 -5.70 3.36 -8.89
CA ALA A 317 -4.32 3.76 -9.18
C ALA A 317 -3.33 3.25 -8.11
N GLU A 318 -3.68 3.29 -6.82
CA GLU A 318 -2.90 2.70 -5.73
C GLU A 318 -2.69 1.20 -5.93
N GLY A 319 -3.76 0.45 -6.21
CA GLY A 319 -3.66 -0.97 -6.53
C GLY A 319 -2.83 -1.26 -7.79
N SER A 320 -2.96 -0.42 -8.82
CA SER A 320 -2.15 -0.56 -10.04
C SER A 320 -0.65 -0.29 -9.78
N LEU A 321 -0.32 0.67 -8.92
CA LEU A 321 1.06 0.96 -8.52
C LEU A 321 1.64 -0.17 -7.65
N ALA A 322 0.84 -0.75 -6.74
CA ALA A 322 1.25 -1.91 -5.96
C ALA A 322 1.58 -3.13 -6.84
N LEU A 323 0.78 -3.40 -7.90
CA LEU A 323 1.08 -4.43 -8.90
C LEU A 323 2.41 -4.18 -9.65
N LEU A 324 2.80 -2.91 -9.80
CA LEU A 324 4.05 -2.47 -10.45
C LEU A 324 5.24 -2.36 -9.46
N GLY A 325 5.09 -2.83 -8.22
CA GLY A 325 6.12 -2.77 -7.18
C GLY A 325 6.18 -1.45 -6.40
N ALA A 326 5.45 -0.42 -6.82
CA ALA A 326 5.35 0.89 -6.15
C ALA A 326 4.23 0.93 -5.09
N GLY A 327 4.16 -0.12 -4.26
CA GLY A 327 3.18 -0.26 -3.17
C GLY A 327 3.63 0.37 -1.85
N ILE A 328 2.84 0.19 -0.79
CA ILE A 328 3.22 0.60 0.57
C ILE A 328 4.00 -0.53 1.25
N PRO A 329 5.29 -0.33 1.61
CA PRO A 329 6.09 -1.37 2.24
C PRO A 329 5.62 -1.63 3.68
N GLY A 330 5.40 -2.91 4.02
CA GLY A 330 4.98 -3.36 5.35
C GLY A 330 3.50 -3.13 5.69
N GLY A 331 2.68 -2.64 4.75
CA GLY A 331 1.25 -2.37 4.96
C GLY A 331 0.34 -3.28 4.13
N VAL A 332 -0.69 -3.85 4.76
CA VAL A 332 -1.80 -4.49 4.04
C VAL A 332 -2.73 -3.39 3.51
N SER A 333 -2.76 -3.21 2.20
CA SER A 333 -3.76 -2.43 1.45
C SER A 333 -4.47 -3.39 0.50
N TRP A 334 -5.65 -3.03 -0.03
CA TRP A 334 -6.28 -3.87 -1.05
C TRP A 334 -5.40 -3.98 -2.30
N GLY A 335 -4.62 -2.95 -2.61
CA GLY A 335 -3.60 -2.98 -3.65
C GLY A 335 -2.47 -3.96 -3.41
N SER A 336 -1.88 -3.97 -2.20
CA SER A 336 -0.80 -4.89 -1.87
C SER A 336 -1.27 -6.35 -1.78
N MET A 337 -2.53 -6.60 -1.38
CA MET A 337 -3.14 -7.94 -1.49
C MET A 337 -3.20 -8.44 -2.93
N LEU A 338 -3.58 -7.59 -3.90
CA LEU A 338 -3.57 -7.97 -5.32
C LEU A 338 -2.15 -8.25 -5.82
N ALA A 339 -1.18 -7.45 -5.39
CA ALA A 339 0.23 -7.65 -5.75
C ALA A 339 0.79 -8.95 -5.19
N LEU A 340 0.48 -9.28 -3.94
CA LEU A 340 0.96 -10.48 -3.26
C LEU A 340 0.41 -11.77 -3.89
N TYR A 341 -0.91 -11.83 -4.13
CA TYR A 341 -1.57 -13.05 -4.57
C TYR A 341 -1.73 -13.17 -6.11
N ARG A 342 -1.09 -12.31 -6.91
CA ARG A 342 -1.23 -12.32 -8.39
C ARG A 342 -0.86 -13.64 -9.06
N THR A 343 0.08 -14.39 -8.49
CA THR A 343 0.52 -15.71 -8.96
C THR A 343 -0.43 -16.84 -8.54
N GLU A 344 -1.30 -16.60 -7.56
CA GLU A 344 -2.26 -17.57 -7.02
C GLU A 344 -3.55 -17.68 -7.85
N LEU A 345 -3.66 -16.93 -8.95
CA LEU A 345 -4.88 -16.86 -9.77
C LEU A 345 -5.33 -18.23 -10.32
N GLU A 346 -4.39 -19.11 -10.66
CA GLU A 346 -4.70 -20.42 -11.25
C GLU A 346 -5.12 -21.45 -10.19
N VAL A 347 -4.53 -21.41 -8.99
CA VAL A 347 -4.75 -22.39 -7.92
C VAL A 347 -5.85 -21.94 -6.95
N ARG A 348 -5.83 -20.66 -6.54
CA ARG A 348 -6.65 -20.08 -5.47
C ARG A 348 -7.22 -18.72 -5.88
N PRO A 349 -8.07 -18.65 -6.94
CA PRO A 349 -8.56 -17.38 -7.51
C PRO A 349 -9.31 -16.49 -6.50
N TYR A 350 -9.88 -17.07 -5.44
CA TYR A 350 -10.57 -16.32 -4.39
C TYR A 350 -9.66 -15.30 -3.67
N LEU A 351 -8.36 -15.57 -3.55
CA LEU A 351 -7.38 -14.64 -2.93
C LEU A 351 -7.29 -13.29 -3.66
N VAL A 352 -7.51 -13.29 -4.97
CA VAL A 352 -7.47 -12.08 -5.82
C VAL A 352 -8.87 -11.55 -6.11
N LEU A 353 -9.85 -12.43 -6.35
CA LEU A 353 -11.22 -12.02 -6.64
C LEU A 353 -11.88 -11.27 -5.48
N MET A 354 -11.59 -11.62 -4.22
CA MET A 354 -12.13 -10.93 -3.05
C MET A 354 -11.70 -9.45 -2.96
N PRO A 355 -10.39 -9.09 -2.97
CA PRO A 355 -9.98 -7.69 -3.00
C PRO A 355 -10.43 -6.96 -4.28
N ILE A 356 -10.48 -7.62 -5.46
CA ILE A 356 -11.08 -7.01 -6.68
C ILE A 356 -12.55 -6.63 -6.42
N ALA A 357 -13.35 -7.53 -5.84
CA ALA A 357 -14.77 -7.28 -5.56
C ALA A 357 -14.96 -6.12 -4.57
N VAL A 358 -14.14 -6.05 -3.51
CA VAL A 358 -14.19 -4.97 -2.53
C VAL A 358 -13.79 -3.62 -3.14
N ILE A 359 -12.74 -3.57 -3.97
CA ILE A 359 -12.36 -2.37 -4.74
C ILE A 359 -13.50 -1.96 -5.67
N ALA A 360 -14.03 -2.89 -6.48
CA ALA A 360 -15.09 -2.60 -7.45
C ALA A 360 -16.37 -2.06 -6.79
N LEU A 361 -16.84 -2.70 -5.71
CA LEU A 361 -17.99 -2.22 -4.94
C LEU A 361 -17.73 -0.85 -4.31
N THR A 362 -16.52 -0.60 -3.84
CA THR A 362 -16.12 0.70 -3.28
C THR A 362 -16.12 1.79 -4.35
N VAL A 363 -15.54 1.55 -5.52
CA VAL A 363 -15.52 2.48 -6.67
C VAL A 363 -16.94 2.76 -7.19
N ILE A 364 -17.78 1.74 -7.32
CA ILE A 364 -19.20 1.91 -7.69
C ILE A 364 -19.91 2.79 -6.66
N SER A 365 -19.63 2.58 -5.37
CA SER A 365 -20.29 3.31 -4.29
C SER A 365 -19.82 4.76 -4.19
N THR A 366 -18.52 5.05 -4.31
CA THR A 366 -18.01 6.44 -4.36
C THR A 366 -18.54 7.18 -5.57
N ASN A 367 -18.60 6.52 -6.74
CA ASN A 367 -19.20 7.09 -7.94
C ASN A 367 -20.68 7.44 -7.73
N LYS A 368 -21.48 6.54 -7.15
CA LYS A 368 -22.89 6.81 -6.85
C LYS A 368 -23.10 7.91 -5.82
N VAL A 369 -22.23 8.06 -4.83
CA VAL A 369 -22.30 9.17 -3.88
C VAL A 369 -21.93 10.50 -4.55
N GLY A 370 -20.90 10.53 -5.40
CA GLY A 370 -20.56 11.70 -6.21
C GLY A 370 -21.72 12.16 -7.11
N ASP A 371 -22.37 11.23 -7.81
CA ASP A 371 -23.58 11.49 -8.61
C ASP A 371 -24.72 12.09 -7.78
N ILE A 372 -25.00 11.52 -6.59
CA ILE A 372 -26.09 12.01 -5.70
C ILE A 372 -25.79 13.41 -5.18
N ILE A 373 -24.54 13.70 -4.83
CA ILE A 373 -24.11 15.04 -4.42
C ILE A 373 -24.31 16.00 -5.60
N ARG A 374 -23.80 15.66 -6.79
CA ARG A 374 -23.96 16.48 -8.01
C ARG A 374 -25.42 16.82 -8.31
N GLN A 375 -26.28 15.81 -8.37
CA GLN A 375 -27.71 16.00 -8.65
C GLN A 375 -28.41 16.91 -7.63
N SER A 376 -27.96 16.91 -6.36
CA SER A 376 -28.50 17.82 -5.34
C SER A 376 -28.09 19.28 -5.54
N LEU A 377 -26.97 19.52 -6.22
CA LEU A 377 -26.42 20.85 -6.51
C LEU A 377 -27.01 21.42 -7.80
N ASP A 378 -27.10 20.62 -8.86
CA ASP A 378 -27.75 21.00 -10.12
C ASP A 378 -29.21 21.44 -9.85
N GLN A 379 -29.93 20.76 -8.94
CA GLN A 379 -31.26 21.17 -8.48
C GLN A 379 -31.30 22.51 -7.74
N ARG A 380 -30.22 22.88 -7.03
CA ARG A 380 -30.10 24.17 -6.34
C ARG A 380 -29.87 25.30 -7.34
N GLU A 381 -29.05 25.07 -8.36
CA GLU A 381 -28.81 26.05 -9.43
C GLU A 381 -30.06 26.27 -10.29
N SER A 382 -30.85 25.21 -10.57
CA SER A 382 -32.11 25.33 -11.33
C SER A 382 -33.24 26.12 -10.64
N ARG A 383 -33.07 26.46 -9.35
CA ARG A 383 -34.08 27.13 -8.52
C ARG A 383 -33.73 28.59 -8.18
N ILE A 384 -32.67 29.12 -8.79
CA ILE A 384 -32.15 30.49 -8.62
C ILE A 384 -32.13 31.18 -9.99
#